data_AF-A0A9W6HGQ6-F1
#
_entry.id   AF-A0A9W6HGQ6-F1
#
_cell.length_a   1.000
_cell.length_b   1.000
_cell.length_c   1.000
_cell.angle_alpha   90.00
_cell.angle_beta   90.00
_cell.angle_gamma   90.00
#
_symmetry.space_group_name_H-M   'P 1'
#
loop_
_entity.id
_entity.type
_entity.pdbx_description
1 polymer ?
#
loop_
_entity_poly.entity_id
_entity_poly.type
_entity_poly.pdbx_seq_one_letter_code
_entity_poly.pdbx_strand_id
1 'polypeptide(L)'
;MPGRTPAEAHRAFVEPLEAAVACLGLAKITFSNGGAYNVHKDHAWNLGRLGAGMVFPGGYCFRAAMKYRFVPHETGWRVTTLEYIYSLSVADEVLWAMHWHPVGDSHETRPHLHMAIPGAGGARAHRPVPRMTFEEAVEWVIESGIDPARDDWMDVPTKSKQLHVLHRTWHGDSGQPDES
;
A
#
# COMPACT_ATOMS: atom_id res chain seq x y z
N MET A 1 -8.71 -9.33 -1.45
CA MET A 1 -8.84 -10.24 -2.62
C MET A 1 -9.10 -11.67 -2.15
N PRO A 2 -10.19 -12.32 -2.60
CA PRO A 2 -10.53 -13.68 -2.21
C PRO A 2 -9.85 -14.75 -3.09
N GLY A 3 -9.71 -15.96 -2.56
CA GLY A 3 -9.28 -17.18 -3.25
C GLY A 3 -9.77 -18.43 -2.50
N ARG A 4 -9.85 -19.59 -3.16
CA ARG A 4 -10.35 -20.82 -2.53
C ARG A 4 -9.36 -21.38 -1.52
N THR A 5 -8.07 -21.08 -1.72
CA THR A 5 -6.97 -21.44 -0.82
C THR A 5 -6.19 -20.19 -0.39
N PRO A 6 -5.41 -20.25 0.71
CA PRO A 6 -4.52 -19.15 1.09
C PRO A 6 -3.51 -18.79 -0.01
N ALA A 7 -3.04 -19.78 -0.77
CA ALA A 7 -2.13 -19.56 -1.89
C ALA A 7 -2.78 -18.78 -3.04
N GLU A 8 -4.03 -19.12 -3.39
CA GLU A 8 -4.81 -18.37 -4.37
C GLU A 8 -5.11 -16.95 -3.89
N ALA A 9 -5.51 -16.79 -2.63
CA ALA A 9 -5.80 -15.48 -2.05
C ALA A 9 -4.56 -14.58 -2.04
N HIS A 10 -3.37 -15.14 -1.75
CA HIS A 10 -2.12 -14.41 -1.82
C HIS A 10 -1.77 -14.01 -3.25
N ARG A 11 -1.88 -14.92 -4.22
CA ARG A 11 -1.62 -14.61 -5.62
C ARG A 11 -2.51 -13.47 -6.10
N ALA A 12 -3.82 -13.57 -5.83
CA ALA A 12 -4.78 -12.53 -6.18
C ALA A 12 -4.50 -11.18 -5.47
N PHE A 13 -3.85 -11.21 -4.31
CA PHE A 13 -3.42 -10.00 -3.60
C PHE A 13 -2.11 -9.42 -4.15
N VAL A 14 -1.15 -10.25 -4.55
CA VAL A 14 0.19 -9.82 -4.96
C VAL A 14 0.25 -9.38 -6.42
N GLU A 15 -0.45 -10.07 -7.32
CA GLU A 15 -0.45 -9.74 -8.76
C GLU A 15 -0.81 -8.26 -9.03
N PRO A 16 -1.84 -7.67 -8.39
CA PRO A 16 -2.14 -6.23 -8.55
C PRO A 16 -1.00 -5.31 -8.08
N LEU A 17 -0.31 -5.66 -6.98
CA LEU A 17 0.80 -4.88 -6.44
C LEU A 17 2.02 -4.93 -7.37
N GLU A 18 2.33 -6.12 -7.90
CA GLU A 18 3.41 -6.30 -8.87
C GLU A 18 3.11 -5.58 -10.19
N ALA A 19 1.85 -5.62 -10.64
CA ALA A 19 1.43 -4.88 -11.83
C ALA A 19 1.53 -3.35 -11.63
N ALA A 20 1.13 -2.85 -10.45
CA ALA A 20 1.26 -1.43 -10.12
C ALA A 20 2.72 -0.99 -10.09
N VAL A 21 3.59 -1.71 -9.37
CA VAL A 21 5.00 -1.30 -9.26
C VAL A 21 5.75 -1.39 -10.59
N ALA A 22 5.34 -2.28 -11.49
CA ALA A 22 5.89 -2.36 -12.85
C ALA A 22 5.66 -1.05 -13.65
N CYS A 23 4.70 -0.21 -13.26
CA CYS A 23 4.51 1.12 -13.85
C CYS A 23 5.69 2.07 -13.56
N LEU A 24 6.47 1.80 -12.51
CA LEU A 24 7.64 2.59 -12.11
C LEU A 24 8.97 2.00 -12.62
N GLY A 25 8.92 0.86 -13.33
CA GLY A 25 10.08 0.15 -13.86
C GLY A 25 10.39 -1.16 -13.14
N LEU A 26 11.66 -1.59 -13.21
CA LEU A 26 12.09 -2.85 -12.60
C LEU A 26 12.18 -2.72 -11.09
N ALA A 27 11.13 -3.17 -10.40
CA ALA A 27 11.07 -3.23 -8.95
C ALA A 27 10.79 -4.65 -8.46
N LYS A 28 11.15 -4.93 -7.22
CA LYS A 28 10.86 -6.20 -6.56
C LYS A 28 10.14 -5.97 -5.25
N ILE A 29 9.00 -6.61 -5.09
CA ILE A 29 8.34 -6.74 -3.79
C ILE A 29 8.99 -7.92 -3.06
N THR A 30 9.47 -7.67 -1.83
CA THR A 30 10.12 -8.68 -0.99
C THR A 30 9.23 -9.00 0.20
N PHE A 31 8.84 -10.26 0.34
CA PHE A 31 7.98 -10.75 1.42
C PHE A 31 8.80 -11.24 2.62
N SER A 32 8.23 -11.14 3.81
CA SER A 32 8.83 -11.66 5.05
C SER A 32 9.03 -13.18 5.01
N ASN A 33 10.11 -13.66 5.62
CA ASN A 33 10.35 -15.09 5.81
C ASN A 33 9.31 -15.71 6.75
N GLY A 34 8.81 -16.91 6.46
CA GLY A 34 7.83 -17.59 7.33
C GLY A 34 6.83 -18.53 6.65
N GLY A 35 6.95 -18.70 5.33
CA GLY A 35 6.00 -19.42 4.48
C GLY A 35 4.94 -18.47 3.95
N ALA A 36 4.94 -18.22 2.64
CA ALA A 36 4.16 -17.17 1.96
C ALA A 36 2.64 -17.19 2.23
N TYR A 37 2.13 -18.28 2.80
CA TYR A 37 0.70 -18.55 2.97
C TYR A 37 0.34 -19.06 4.38
N ASN A 38 1.20 -18.85 5.39
CA ASN A 38 0.90 -19.30 6.75
C ASN A 38 -0.25 -18.48 7.35
N VAL A 39 -1.43 -19.07 7.49
CA VAL A 39 -2.65 -18.38 7.92
C VAL A 39 -2.67 -17.96 9.40
N HIS A 40 -1.74 -18.47 10.21
CA HIS A 40 -1.67 -18.19 11.65
C HIS A 40 -0.68 -17.08 12.01
N LYS A 41 -0.15 -16.37 11.01
CA LYS A 41 0.86 -15.32 11.20
C LYS A 41 0.52 -14.06 10.44
N ASP A 42 1.02 -12.95 10.96
CA ASP A 42 1.13 -11.71 10.21
C ASP A 42 2.29 -11.80 9.25
N HIS A 43 2.06 -11.26 8.05
CA HIS A 43 3.03 -11.19 6.98
C HIS A 43 3.34 -9.73 6.70
N ALA A 44 4.49 -9.49 6.10
CA ALA A 44 4.85 -8.18 5.60
C ALA A 44 5.46 -8.29 4.21
N TRP A 45 5.31 -7.21 3.44
CA TRP A 45 6.12 -7.00 2.26
C TRP A 45 6.76 -5.62 2.28
N ASN A 46 7.90 -5.51 1.60
CA ASN A 46 8.63 -4.26 1.41
C ASN A 46 9.00 -4.09 -0.06
N LEU A 47 9.00 -2.85 -0.52
CA LEU A 47 9.50 -2.48 -1.84
C LEU A 47 11.04 -2.46 -1.82
N GLY A 48 11.64 -3.15 -2.80
CA GLY A 48 13.07 -3.32 -2.90
C GLY A 48 13.63 -4.32 -1.88
N ARG A 49 14.90 -4.69 -2.07
CA ARG A 49 15.60 -5.61 -1.15
C ARG A 49 15.75 -4.93 0.22
N LEU A 50 15.28 -5.58 1.29
CA LEU A 50 15.33 -5.07 2.66
C LEU A 50 14.68 -3.67 2.83
N GLY A 51 13.66 -3.35 2.02
CA GLY A 51 12.96 -2.07 2.11
C GLY A 51 13.75 -0.87 1.58
N ALA A 52 14.75 -1.10 0.74
CA ALA A 52 15.53 -0.03 0.11
C ALA A 52 14.68 0.90 -0.77
N GLY A 53 13.50 0.47 -1.22
CA GLY A 53 12.64 1.24 -2.11
C GLY A 53 13.14 1.25 -3.56
N MET A 54 12.70 2.27 -4.29
CA MET A 54 13.12 2.62 -5.65
C MET A 54 13.72 4.03 -5.66
N VAL A 55 14.77 4.23 -6.44
CA VAL A 55 15.43 5.53 -6.60
C VAL A 55 15.26 5.98 -8.05
N PHE A 56 14.93 7.25 -8.24
CA PHE A 56 14.73 7.85 -9.56
C PHE A 56 15.67 9.05 -9.76
N PRO A 57 15.88 9.52 -11.00
CA PRO A 57 16.62 10.75 -11.28
C PRO A 57 16.11 11.94 -10.45
N GLY A 58 16.99 12.91 -10.18
CA GLY A 58 16.63 14.08 -9.35
C GLY A 58 16.63 13.82 -7.84
N GLY A 59 17.07 12.63 -7.40
CA GLY A 59 17.19 12.31 -5.97
C GLY A 59 15.88 11.86 -5.32
N TYR A 60 14.90 11.44 -6.12
CA TYR A 60 13.64 10.89 -5.64
C TYR A 60 13.83 9.46 -5.10
N CYS A 61 13.20 9.15 -3.97
CA CYS A 61 13.21 7.83 -3.36
C CYS A 61 11.79 7.42 -2.93
N PHE A 62 11.25 6.37 -3.56
CA PHE A 62 9.95 5.79 -3.20
C PHE A 62 10.14 4.56 -2.32
N ARG A 63 9.57 4.58 -1.12
CA ARG A 63 9.57 3.44 -0.19
C ARG A 63 8.15 3.02 0.12
N ALA A 64 7.93 1.72 0.19
CA ALA A 64 6.63 1.16 0.52
C ALA A 64 6.78 -0.12 1.34
N ALA A 65 5.94 -0.24 2.36
CA ALA A 65 5.80 -1.44 3.17
C ALA A 65 4.34 -1.63 3.60
N MET A 66 3.94 -2.88 3.81
CA MET A 66 2.61 -3.23 4.30
C MET A 66 2.69 -4.49 5.15
N LYS A 67 1.90 -4.56 6.24
CA LYS A 67 1.57 -5.83 6.89
C LYS A 67 0.18 -6.29 6.52
N TYR A 68 0.02 -7.60 6.42
CA TYR A 68 -1.23 -8.24 6.03
C TYR A 68 -1.40 -9.60 6.71
N ARG A 69 -2.62 -10.12 6.71
CA ARG A 69 -2.96 -11.46 7.22
C ARG A 69 -3.99 -12.14 6.32
N PHE A 70 -3.98 -13.47 6.30
CA PHE A 70 -5.03 -14.29 5.73
C PHE A 70 -6.20 -14.44 6.71
N VAL A 71 -7.40 -14.15 6.26
CA VAL A 71 -8.63 -14.32 7.05
C VAL A 71 -9.64 -15.17 6.28
N PRO A 72 -10.53 -15.90 6.98
CA PRO A 72 -11.63 -16.60 6.33
C PRO A 72 -12.52 -15.65 5.51
N HIS A 73 -13.08 -16.18 4.43
CA HIS A 73 -14.03 -15.52 3.55
C HIS A 73 -15.13 -16.52 3.16
N GLU A 74 -16.31 -16.06 2.75
CA GLU A 74 -17.47 -16.90 2.43
C GLU A 74 -17.14 -18.07 1.47
N THR A 75 -16.24 -17.83 0.53
CA THR A 75 -15.83 -18.78 -0.51
C THR A 75 -14.42 -19.34 -0.33
N GLY A 76 -13.77 -19.11 0.81
CA GLY A 76 -12.43 -19.59 1.10
C GLY A 76 -11.64 -18.62 1.99
N TRP A 77 -10.64 -17.97 1.41
CA TRP A 77 -9.68 -17.12 2.10
C TRP A 77 -9.57 -15.76 1.42
N ARG A 78 -9.19 -14.73 2.18
CA ARG A 78 -8.77 -13.44 1.62
C ARG A 78 -7.62 -12.85 2.41
N VAL A 79 -6.92 -11.90 1.79
CA VAL A 79 -5.94 -11.05 2.48
C VAL A 79 -6.63 -9.81 3.04
N THR A 80 -6.31 -9.47 4.29
CA THR A 80 -6.64 -8.17 4.91
C THR A 80 -5.35 -7.40 5.22
N THR A 81 -5.36 -6.09 4.96
CA THR A 81 -4.27 -5.19 5.33
C THR A 81 -4.37 -4.81 6.81
N LEU A 82 -3.24 -4.84 7.50
CA LEU A 82 -3.12 -4.51 8.92
C LEU A 82 -2.50 -3.13 9.13
N GLU A 83 -1.54 -2.77 8.29
CA GLU A 83 -0.87 -1.46 8.27
C GLU A 83 -0.20 -1.24 6.92
N TYR A 84 0.07 0.02 6.59
CA TYR A 84 0.96 0.39 5.51
C TYR A 84 1.72 1.68 5.79
N ILE A 85 2.87 1.79 5.15
CA ILE A 85 3.74 2.96 5.17
C ILE A 85 4.29 3.15 3.75
N TYR A 86 3.77 4.15 3.04
CA TYR A 86 4.23 4.54 1.70
C TYR A 86 4.77 5.95 1.76
N SER A 87 5.89 6.22 1.09
CA SER A 87 6.48 7.56 1.10
C SER A 87 7.31 7.83 -0.14
N LEU A 88 7.27 9.08 -0.59
CA LEU A 88 8.18 9.61 -1.59
C LEU A 88 9.00 10.74 -0.95
N SER A 89 10.31 10.68 -1.07
CA SER A 89 11.22 11.74 -0.66
C SER A 89 12.05 12.26 -1.83
N VAL A 90 12.56 13.48 -1.70
CA VAL A 90 13.52 14.11 -2.60
C VAL A 90 14.65 14.67 -1.76
N ALA A 91 15.90 14.29 -2.06
CA ALA A 91 17.06 14.72 -1.27
C ALA A 91 16.87 14.50 0.25
N ASP A 92 16.34 13.33 0.62
CA ASP A 92 16.02 12.89 1.99
C ASP A 92 14.90 13.66 2.70
N GLU A 93 14.28 14.66 2.05
CA GLU A 93 13.08 15.34 2.56
C GLU A 93 11.81 14.64 2.05
N VAL A 94 10.91 14.30 2.96
CA VAL A 94 9.64 13.64 2.62
C VAL A 94 8.74 14.62 1.88
N LEU A 95 8.42 14.34 0.62
CA LEU A 95 7.45 15.10 -0.16
C LEU A 95 6.04 14.77 0.31
N TRP A 96 5.74 13.48 0.39
CA TRP A 96 4.51 12.95 0.97
C TRP A 96 4.73 11.57 1.58
N ALA A 97 3.89 11.22 2.54
CA ALA A 97 3.77 9.87 3.06
C ALA A 97 2.32 9.50 3.34
N MET A 98 1.92 8.29 2.96
CA MET A 98 0.62 7.69 3.24
C MET A 98 0.81 6.61 4.30
N HIS A 99 0.24 6.82 5.48
CA HIS A 99 0.43 5.93 6.62
C HIS A 99 -0.91 5.42 7.12
N TRP A 100 -0.90 4.16 7.56
CA TRP A 100 -1.93 3.61 8.43
C TRP A 100 -1.28 2.58 9.33
N HIS A 101 -1.22 2.88 10.63
CA HIS A 101 -0.68 1.98 11.65
C HIS A 101 -1.62 2.01 12.87
N PRO A 102 -2.68 1.17 12.87
CA PRO A 102 -3.71 1.20 13.90
C PRO A 102 -3.24 0.65 15.25
N VAL A 103 -2.11 -0.07 15.26
CA VAL A 103 -1.47 -0.61 16.45
C VAL A 103 -0.11 0.06 16.58
N GLY A 104 0.03 1.00 17.52
CA GLY A 104 1.25 1.77 17.72
C GLY A 104 1.06 2.93 18.69
N ASP A 105 2.15 3.61 19.03
CA ASP A 105 2.18 4.74 20.00
C ASP A 105 1.99 6.10 19.32
N SER A 106 1.13 6.16 18.28
CA SER A 106 0.77 7.42 17.62
C SER A 106 -0.56 7.94 18.16
N HIS A 107 -0.68 9.27 18.25
CA HIS A 107 -1.94 9.94 18.57
C HIS A 107 -2.96 9.89 17.42
N GLU A 108 -2.53 9.49 16.21
CA GLU A 108 -3.41 9.23 15.07
C GLU A 108 -3.20 7.80 14.57
N THR A 109 -4.26 6.99 14.69
CA THR A 109 -4.29 5.56 14.34
C THR A 109 -5.14 5.28 13.11
N ARG A 110 -5.92 6.25 12.63
CA ARG A 110 -6.63 6.19 11.35
C ARG A 110 -5.64 6.40 10.20
N PRO A 111 -6.01 6.03 8.96
CA PRO A 111 -5.21 6.40 7.79
C PRO A 111 -4.99 7.91 7.72
N HIS A 112 -3.76 8.32 7.42
CA HIS A 112 -3.39 9.73 7.38
C HIS A 112 -2.26 10.00 6.38
N LEU A 113 -2.18 11.25 5.95
CA LEU A 113 -1.12 11.77 5.11
C LEU A 113 -0.16 12.65 5.91
N HIS A 114 1.10 12.58 5.54
CA HIS A 114 2.11 13.59 5.76
C HIS A 114 2.40 14.25 4.42
N MET A 115 2.45 15.58 4.36
CA MET A 115 2.78 16.30 3.12
C MET A 115 3.66 17.51 3.43
N ALA A 116 4.66 17.76 2.59
CA ALA A 116 5.49 18.96 2.65
C ALA A 116 4.72 20.19 2.13
N ILE A 117 3.67 20.60 2.85
CA ILE A 117 2.93 21.82 2.56
C ILE A 117 3.51 22.97 3.39
N PRO A 118 4.05 24.04 2.76
CA PRO A 118 4.54 25.21 3.47
C PRO A 118 3.48 25.82 4.39
N GLY A 119 3.85 26.14 5.63
CA GLY A 119 2.95 26.79 6.61
C GLY A 119 1.89 25.88 7.25
N ALA A 120 1.71 24.64 6.80
CA ALA A 120 0.68 23.73 7.31
C ALA A 120 1.23 22.63 8.25
N GLY A 121 2.28 22.93 9.03
CA GLY A 121 2.96 21.95 9.89
C GLY A 121 3.90 20.99 9.16
N GLY A 122 4.05 21.15 7.84
CA GLY A 122 4.95 20.36 6.99
C GLY A 122 4.69 18.85 7.06
N ALA A 123 5.70 18.06 6.70
CA ALA A 123 5.65 16.59 6.68
C ALA A 123 5.45 15.94 8.07
N ARG A 124 5.27 16.71 9.16
CA ARG A 124 4.98 16.19 10.50
C ARG A 124 3.49 16.19 10.85
N ALA A 125 2.67 16.92 10.11
CA ALA A 125 1.24 16.99 10.38
C ALA A 125 0.56 15.69 9.93
N HIS A 126 -0.21 15.08 10.82
CA HIS A 126 -1.12 13.98 10.49
C HIS A 126 -2.39 14.57 9.88
N ARG A 127 -2.68 14.22 8.63
CA ARG A 127 -3.92 14.63 7.94
C ARG A 127 -4.80 13.41 7.72
N PRO A 128 -5.84 13.19 8.53
CA PRO A 128 -6.71 12.03 8.40
C PRO A 128 -7.34 11.97 7.01
N VAL A 129 -7.32 10.78 6.41
CA VAL A 129 -7.90 10.50 5.09
C VAL A 129 -8.59 9.13 5.11
N PRO A 130 -9.42 8.80 4.11
CA PRO A 130 -9.81 7.42 3.86
C PRO A 130 -8.59 6.52 3.65
N ARG A 131 -8.78 5.19 3.74
CA ARG A 131 -7.70 4.25 3.44
C ARG A 131 -7.22 4.42 1.99
N MET A 132 -5.93 4.68 1.85
CA MET A 132 -5.21 4.72 0.59
C MET A 132 -4.69 3.33 0.21
N THR A 133 -4.62 3.05 -1.09
CA THR A 133 -4.04 1.80 -1.63
C THR A 133 -2.59 2.00 -2.08
N PHE A 134 -1.88 0.91 -2.31
CA PHE A 134 -0.51 0.98 -2.86
C PHE A 134 -0.51 1.51 -4.30
N GLU A 135 -1.55 1.19 -5.07
CA GLU A 135 -1.77 1.69 -6.42
C GLU A 135 -1.90 3.22 -6.45
N GLU A 136 -2.60 3.82 -5.49
CA GLU A 136 -2.68 5.28 -5.34
C GLU A 136 -1.32 5.89 -5.01
N ALA A 137 -0.50 5.20 -4.19
CA ALA A 137 0.87 5.65 -3.94
C ALA A 137 1.72 5.61 -5.22
N VAL A 138 1.59 4.58 -6.06
CA VAL A 138 2.28 4.50 -7.37
C VAL A 138 1.84 5.61 -8.30
N GLU A 139 0.54 5.91 -8.37
CA GLU A 139 -0.02 7.03 -9.14
C GLU A 139 0.62 8.35 -8.70
N TRP A 140 0.67 8.62 -7.38
CA TRP A 140 1.27 9.84 -6.84
C TRP A 140 2.78 9.94 -7.10
N VAL A 141 3.50 8.82 -7.19
CA VAL A 141 4.91 8.82 -7.60
C VAL A 141 5.05 9.39 -9.02
N ILE A 142 4.22 8.92 -9.95
CA ILE A 142 4.23 9.37 -11.35
C ILE A 142 3.80 10.85 -11.44
N GLU A 143 2.72 11.22 -10.75
CA GLU A 143 2.23 12.61 -10.69
C GLU A 143 3.22 13.58 -10.04
N SER A 144 4.17 13.07 -9.24
CA SER A 144 5.27 13.88 -8.67
C SER A 144 6.38 14.20 -9.68
N GLY A 145 6.19 13.83 -10.95
CA GLY A 145 7.10 14.12 -12.07
C GLY A 145 8.05 12.99 -12.44
N ILE A 146 7.77 11.75 -12.00
CA ILE A 146 8.56 10.57 -12.35
C ILE A 146 7.97 9.93 -13.60
N ASP A 147 8.79 9.78 -14.64
CA ASP A 147 8.36 9.17 -15.90
C ASP A 147 7.94 7.71 -15.68
N PRO A 148 6.75 7.30 -16.15
CA PRO A 148 6.29 5.93 -16.07
C PRO A 148 7.11 5.03 -17.02
N ALA A 149 7.34 3.79 -16.62
CA ALA A 149 8.05 2.80 -17.44
C ALA A 149 7.19 2.14 -18.53
N ARG A 150 5.90 2.47 -18.59
CA ARG A 150 4.93 1.92 -19.54
C ARG A 150 3.87 2.94 -19.92
N ASP A 151 3.36 2.86 -21.15
CA ASP A 151 2.40 3.82 -21.69
C ASP A 151 0.98 3.66 -21.09
N ASP A 152 0.60 2.45 -20.69
CA ASP A 152 -0.69 2.12 -20.08
C ASP A 152 -0.67 2.24 -18.53
N TRP A 153 0.21 3.06 -17.98
CA TRP A 153 0.37 3.23 -16.54
C TRP A 153 -0.86 3.79 -15.83
N MET A 154 -1.79 4.46 -16.53
CA MET A 154 -3.05 4.90 -15.90
C MET A 154 -4.05 3.75 -15.76
N ASP A 155 -4.09 2.84 -16.73
CA ASP A 155 -5.08 1.75 -16.78
C ASP A 155 -4.76 0.64 -15.77
N VAL A 156 -3.48 0.34 -15.56
CA VAL A 156 -3.04 -0.78 -14.73
C VAL A 156 -3.33 -0.56 -13.24
N PRO A 157 -2.90 0.54 -12.60
CA PRO A 157 -3.22 0.86 -11.22
C PRO A 157 -4.72 1.05 -11.01
N THR A 158 -5.44 1.64 -11.98
CA THR A 158 -6.89 1.81 -11.89
C THR A 158 -7.63 0.47 -11.77
N LYS A 159 -7.29 -0.52 -12.60
CA LYS A 159 -7.88 -1.87 -12.53
C LYS A 159 -7.53 -2.57 -11.22
N SER A 160 -6.27 -2.47 -10.78
CA SER A 160 -5.81 -3.04 -9.51
C SER A 160 -6.51 -2.40 -8.30
N LYS A 161 -6.66 -1.07 -8.31
CA LYS A 161 -7.34 -0.28 -7.27
C LYS A 161 -8.80 -0.68 -7.13
N GLN A 162 -9.53 -0.82 -8.24
CA GLN A 162 -10.95 -1.21 -8.20
C GLN A 162 -11.16 -2.55 -7.49
N LEU A 163 -10.31 -3.54 -7.76
CA LEU A 163 -10.36 -4.83 -7.08
C LEU A 163 -10.08 -4.69 -5.57
N HIS A 164 -9.14 -3.82 -5.19
CA HIS A 164 -8.81 -3.60 -3.79
C HIS A 164 -9.95 -2.90 -3.04
N VAL A 165 -10.54 -1.87 -3.66
CA VAL A 165 -11.69 -1.14 -3.12
C VAL A 165 -12.91 -2.06 -2.96
N LEU A 166 -13.15 -2.96 -3.91
CA LEU A 166 -14.26 -3.91 -3.85
C LEU A 166 -14.13 -4.91 -2.69
N HIS A 167 -12.90 -5.31 -2.34
CA HIS A 167 -12.66 -6.40 -1.40
C HIS A 167 -12.03 -5.97 -0.06
N ARG A 168 -11.78 -4.68 0.15
CA ARG A 168 -11.27 -4.18 1.44
C ARG A 168 -12.36 -4.27 2.49
N THR A 169 -11.98 -4.67 3.70
CA THR A 169 -12.88 -4.66 4.87
C THR A 169 -12.29 -3.82 5.98
N TRP A 170 -13.15 -3.20 6.77
CA TRP A 170 -12.73 -2.40 7.91
C TRP A 170 -12.41 -3.30 9.10
N HIS A 171 -11.32 -2.98 9.80
CA HIS A 171 -11.13 -3.49 11.16
C HIS A 171 -12.02 -2.60 12.04
N GLY A 172 -13.19 -3.11 12.43
CA GLY A 172 -14.22 -2.34 13.12
C GLY A 172 -15.65 -2.58 12.60
N ASP A 173 -15.82 -3.21 11.43
CA ASP A 173 -17.13 -3.60 10.94
C ASP A 173 -17.70 -4.76 11.75
N SER A 174 -18.34 -4.44 12.86
CA SER A 174 -19.51 -5.19 13.31
C SER A 174 -20.66 -4.99 12.34
N GLY A 175 -20.49 -5.38 11.06
CA GLY A 175 -21.53 -5.50 10.04
C GLY A 175 -22.68 -4.48 10.05
N GLN A 176 -22.40 -3.17 10.19
CA GLN A 176 -23.41 -2.15 9.94
C GLN A 176 -23.12 -1.42 8.63
N PRO A 177 -24.13 -1.26 7.75
CA PRO A 177 -23.99 -0.53 6.51
C PRO A 177 -23.77 0.96 6.82
N ASP A 178 -22.86 1.58 6.07
CA ASP A 178 -22.62 3.01 6.09
C ASP A 178 -23.86 3.69 5.47
N GLU A 179 -24.65 4.37 6.29
CA GLU A 179 -25.71 5.25 5.83
C GLU A 179 -25.16 6.69 5.67
N SER A 180 -25.40 7.22 4.45
CA SER A 180 -25.29 8.60 3.96
C SER A 180 -23.91 9.19 3.64
#